data_AF-A0A0B4XHJ0-F1
#
_entry.id   AF-A0A0B4XHJ0-F1
#
_cell.length_a   1.000
_cell.length_b   1.000
_cell.length_c   1.000
_cell.angle_alpha   90.00
_cell.angle_beta   90.00
_cell.angle_gamma   90.00
#
_symmetry.space_group_name_H-M   'P 1'
#
loop_
_entity.id
_entity.type
_entity.pdbx_description
1 polymer ?
#
loop_
_entity_poly.entity_id
_entity_poly.type
_entity_poly.pdbx_seq_one_letter_code
_entity_poly.pdbx_strand_id
1 'polypeptide(L)'
;MVSFLVVILLALVALWLAVGRAEVWQRHQRVTERMLQRPDEEGPAPQSAVLSMLSRRVAGSSFAKADYLEMANALRLTGRSAESIQTIYLIACWMLPAAVAVLGLVLGGIVPFMVLLAVGFILPRRMIRGMGHSSCRRQNLEAIEFGHVLRMLIESGLSIERAIRIATLQARELMPTMIYRLDRFGRLMEAGADRSEALAEMGGDRNVPVLYNLTQLLKQGSRLGGGITSGIEQIINEGQNIEKSRIKEDVNRVGAKMTIVMMVFMLPALFIIIGGPAIVSIGQALSR
;
A
#
# COMPACT_ATOMS: atom_id res chain seq x y z
N MET A 1 -6.37 17.80 34.75
CA MET A 1 -6.53 18.23 33.35
C MET A 1 -5.64 17.48 32.37
N VAL A 2 -4.34 17.30 32.65
CA VAL A 2 -3.38 16.60 31.75
C VAL A 2 -3.81 15.16 31.42
N SER A 3 -4.31 14.40 32.40
CA SER A 3 -4.75 13.02 32.17
C SER A 3 -5.96 12.88 31.24
N PHE A 4 -6.89 13.85 31.25
CA PHE A 4 -8.05 13.84 30.33
C PHE A 4 -7.63 14.07 28.88
N LEU A 5 -6.61 14.92 28.66
CA LEU A 5 -6.06 15.17 27.32
C LEU A 5 -5.26 13.99 26.78
N VAL A 6 -4.54 13.26 27.65
CA VAL A 6 -3.85 12.02 27.27
C VAL A 6 -4.84 10.92 26.88
N VAL A 7 -5.99 10.83 27.56
CA VAL A 7 -7.07 9.90 27.21
C VAL A 7 -7.72 10.28 25.88
N ILE A 8 -7.92 11.58 25.60
CA ILE A 8 -8.43 12.05 24.29
C ILE A 8 -7.42 11.77 23.17
N LEU A 9 -6.11 11.90 23.43
CA LEU A 9 -5.06 11.59 22.47
C LEU A 9 -4.96 10.09 22.20
N LEU A 10 -5.02 9.26 23.23
CA LEU A 10 -5.11 7.80 23.07
C LEU A 10 -6.40 7.40 22.37
N ALA A 11 -7.52 8.09 22.61
CA ALA A 11 -8.78 7.85 21.91
C ALA A 11 -8.72 8.28 20.44
N LEU A 12 -8.05 9.38 20.09
CA LEU A 12 -7.86 9.80 18.69
C LEU A 12 -6.87 8.92 17.94
N VAL A 13 -5.79 8.48 18.60
CA VAL A 13 -4.83 7.50 18.05
C VAL A 13 -5.50 6.13 17.93
N ALA A 14 -6.31 5.72 18.90
CA ALA A 14 -7.11 4.49 18.82
C ALA A 14 -8.20 4.60 17.75
N LEU A 15 -8.84 5.75 17.58
CA LEU A 15 -9.80 6.01 16.50
C LEU A 15 -9.11 5.98 15.14
N TRP A 16 -7.90 6.52 15.03
CA TRP A 16 -7.11 6.47 13.80
C TRP A 16 -6.62 5.05 13.48
N LEU A 17 -6.16 4.31 14.50
CA LEU A 17 -5.84 2.88 14.37
C LEU A 17 -7.08 2.05 14.08
N ALA A 18 -8.24 2.42 14.63
CA ALA A 18 -9.52 1.77 14.39
C ALA A 18 -10.05 2.10 13.00
N VAL A 19 -9.88 3.31 12.46
CA VAL A 19 -10.23 3.63 11.06
C VAL A 19 -9.26 2.95 10.10
N GLY A 20 -7.97 2.87 10.45
CA GLY A 20 -6.97 2.12 9.69
C GLY A 20 -7.17 0.61 9.72
N ARG A 21 -7.64 0.03 10.85
CA ARG A 21 -7.95 -1.41 11.00
C ARG A 21 -9.37 -1.78 10.59
N ALA A 22 -10.34 -0.88 10.72
CA ALA A 22 -11.73 -1.09 10.31
C ALA A 22 -11.81 -1.36 8.82
N GLU A 23 -10.84 -0.90 8.03
CA GLU A 23 -10.77 -1.20 6.61
C GLU A 23 -10.29 -2.60 6.25
N VAL A 24 -9.63 -3.32 7.16
CA VAL A 24 -9.36 -4.75 6.97
C VAL A 24 -10.64 -5.56 7.22
N TRP A 25 -11.50 -5.13 8.14
CA TRP A 25 -12.78 -5.77 8.45
C TRP A 25 -13.93 -5.34 7.52
N GLN A 26 -13.94 -4.10 7.03
CA GLN A 26 -14.98 -3.58 6.13
C GLN A 26 -14.84 -4.05 4.68
N ARG A 27 -13.71 -4.65 4.30
CA ARG A 27 -13.56 -5.33 3.00
C ARG A 27 -14.55 -6.49 2.81
N HIS A 28 -15.04 -7.09 3.90
CA HIS A 28 -15.97 -8.23 3.83
C HIS A 28 -17.46 -7.85 3.89
N GLN A 29 -17.83 -6.60 4.23
CA GLN A 29 -19.25 -6.23 4.41
C GLN A 29 -19.81 -5.31 3.32
N ARG A 30 -18.97 -4.58 2.56
CA ARG A 30 -19.45 -3.58 1.57
C ARG A 30 -19.73 -4.14 0.17
N VAL A 31 -19.48 -5.43 -0.07
CA VAL A 31 -19.72 -6.09 -1.37
C VAL A 31 -21.18 -6.54 -1.50
N THR A 32 -21.87 -6.80 -0.38
CA THR A 32 -23.26 -7.27 -0.38
C THR A 32 -24.28 -6.13 -0.51
N GLU A 33 -23.97 -4.92 -0.01
CA GLU A 33 -24.89 -3.78 -0.06
C GLU A 33 -24.91 -3.03 -1.42
N ARG A 34 -23.87 -3.16 -2.25
CA ARG A 34 -23.81 -2.48 -3.56
C ARG A 34 -24.60 -3.16 -4.66
N MET A 35 -25.13 -4.37 -4.42
CA MET A 35 -25.93 -5.09 -5.41
C MET A 35 -27.38 -4.59 -5.54
N LEU A 36 -27.83 -3.64 -4.71
CA LEU A 36 -29.26 -3.31 -4.66
C LEU A 36 -29.70 -1.92 -5.10
N GLN A 37 -28.85 -0.92 -5.40
CA GLN A 37 -29.36 0.34 -6.00
C GLN A 37 -28.27 1.31 -6.49
N ARG A 38 -28.12 1.38 -7.82
CA ARG A 38 -28.51 2.51 -8.69
C ARG A 38 -27.46 2.83 -9.79
N PRO A 39 -27.92 3.12 -11.03
CA PRO A 39 -27.07 3.36 -12.21
C PRO A 39 -26.50 4.79 -12.24
N ASP A 40 -25.46 4.93 -13.06
CA ASP A 40 -24.86 6.11 -13.69
C ASP A 40 -25.39 7.50 -13.32
N GLU A 41 -24.49 8.34 -12.82
CA GLU A 41 -24.30 9.71 -13.30
C GLU A 41 -22.83 10.12 -13.10
N GLU A 42 -22.08 10.14 -14.21
CA GLU A 42 -20.91 11.01 -14.37
C GLU A 42 -21.40 12.46 -14.43
N GLY A 43 -21.16 13.23 -13.37
CA GLY A 43 -21.41 14.67 -13.32
C GLY A 43 -20.71 15.29 -12.11
N PRO A 44 -20.07 16.47 -12.23
CA PRO A 44 -19.29 17.05 -11.15
C PRO A 44 -20.23 17.71 -10.13
N ALA A 45 -20.33 17.18 -8.91
CA ALA A 45 -21.16 17.78 -7.86
C ALA A 45 -20.61 17.48 -6.46
N PRO A 46 -20.98 18.25 -5.43
CA PRO A 46 -20.73 19.67 -5.23
C PRO A 46 -19.80 19.85 -4.02
N GLN A 47 -18.64 20.48 -4.25
CA GLN A 47 -17.71 20.88 -3.22
C GLN A 47 -18.36 21.93 -2.31
N SER A 48 -18.31 21.74 -0.99
CA SER A 48 -18.56 22.84 -0.07
C SER A 48 -17.58 23.97 -0.42
N ALA A 49 -18.14 25.15 -0.73
CA ALA A 49 -17.40 26.30 -1.26
C ALA A 49 -16.19 26.71 -0.39
N VAL A 50 -16.23 26.35 0.89
CA VAL A 50 -15.15 26.58 1.87
C VAL A 50 -13.91 25.72 1.58
N LEU A 51 -14.10 24.47 1.13
CA LEU A 51 -13.04 23.50 0.85
C LEU A 51 -12.30 23.82 -0.47
N SER A 52 -13.01 24.31 -1.49
CA SER A 52 -12.41 24.76 -2.74
C SER A 52 -11.66 26.10 -2.58
N MET A 53 -12.10 26.97 -1.65
CA MET A 53 -11.39 28.20 -1.31
C MET A 53 -10.12 27.97 -0.48
N LEU A 54 -10.17 27.08 0.52
CA LEU A 54 -8.99 26.73 1.34
C LEU A 54 -7.93 26.00 0.51
N SER A 55 -8.34 25.09 -0.37
CA SER A 55 -7.41 24.40 -1.26
C SER A 55 -6.74 25.35 -2.25
N ARG A 56 -7.44 26.37 -2.79
CA ARG A 56 -6.83 27.37 -3.68
C ARG A 56 -5.81 28.28 -2.99
N ARG A 57 -6.00 28.64 -1.71
CA ARG A 57 -5.01 29.45 -0.96
C ARG A 57 -3.79 28.65 -0.51
N VAL A 58 -3.95 27.36 -0.26
CA VAL A 58 -2.87 26.47 0.17
C VAL A 58 -2.09 25.87 -1.00
N ALA A 59 -2.76 25.63 -2.14
CA ALA A 59 -2.17 25.06 -3.36
C ALA A 59 -1.31 26.05 -4.19
N GLY A 60 -1.10 27.29 -3.71
CA GLY A 60 -0.20 28.26 -4.33
C GLY A 60 1.30 27.94 -4.16
N SER A 61 1.66 27.03 -3.23
CA SER A 61 3.04 26.54 -3.12
C SER A 61 3.21 25.26 -3.96
N SER A 62 4.13 25.28 -4.94
CA SER A 62 4.46 24.12 -5.78
C SER A 62 4.74 22.84 -4.96
N PHE A 63 5.18 23.00 -3.72
CA PHE A 63 5.47 21.92 -2.78
C PHE A 63 4.22 21.18 -2.28
N ALA A 64 3.14 21.89 -1.92
CA ALA A 64 1.92 21.26 -1.41
C ALA A 64 1.18 20.44 -2.50
N LYS A 65 1.23 20.91 -3.76
CA LYS A 65 0.65 20.19 -4.90
C LYS A 65 1.42 18.90 -5.20
N ALA A 66 2.76 18.94 -5.14
CA ALA A 66 3.60 17.76 -5.34
C ALA A 66 3.34 16.69 -4.25
N ASP A 67 3.29 17.10 -2.98
CA ASP A 67 2.98 16.21 -1.85
C ASP A 67 1.57 15.60 -1.96
N TYR A 68 0.57 16.40 -2.34
CA TYR A 68 -0.78 15.89 -2.58
C TYR A 68 -0.81 14.85 -3.69
N LEU A 69 -0.18 15.11 -4.84
CA LEU A 69 -0.16 14.18 -5.96
C LEU A 69 0.53 12.85 -5.59
N GLU A 70 1.61 12.91 -4.82
CA GLU A 70 2.30 11.70 -4.36
C GLU A 70 1.42 10.86 -3.42
N MET A 71 0.81 11.48 -2.41
CA MET A 71 -0.08 10.78 -1.47
C MET A 71 -1.35 10.29 -2.16
N ALA A 72 -1.90 11.08 -3.08
CA ALA A 72 -3.07 10.72 -3.86
C ALA A 72 -2.78 9.51 -4.75
N ASN A 73 -1.59 9.45 -5.38
CA ASN A 73 -1.19 8.29 -6.15
C ASN A 73 -1.07 7.03 -5.25
N ALA A 74 -0.41 7.16 -4.10
CA ALA A 74 -0.29 6.06 -3.13
C ALA A 74 -1.66 5.53 -2.65
N LEU A 75 -2.62 6.41 -2.39
CA LEU A 75 -3.98 6.04 -1.99
C LEU A 75 -4.83 5.52 -3.16
N ARG A 76 -4.64 6.03 -4.38
CA ARG A 76 -5.31 5.52 -5.58
C ARG A 76 -5.01 4.05 -5.81
N LEU A 77 -3.77 3.63 -5.56
CA LEU A 77 -3.35 2.24 -5.64
C LEU A 77 -4.15 1.33 -4.70
N THR A 78 -4.70 1.86 -3.59
CA THR A 78 -5.52 1.09 -2.64
C THR A 78 -6.97 0.87 -3.10
N GLY A 79 -7.37 1.43 -4.25
CA GLY A 79 -8.72 1.29 -4.81
C GLY A 79 -9.75 2.27 -4.22
N ARG A 80 -9.29 3.37 -3.61
CA ARG A 80 -10.15 4.39 -3.03
C ARG A 80 -10.67 5.37 -4.09
N SER A 81 -11.88 5.89 -3.88
CA SER A 81 -12.44 6.96 -4.71
C SER A 81 -11.64 8.25 -4.56
N ALA A 82 -11.65 9.09 -5.60
CA ALA A 82 -10.96 10.38 -5.59
C ALA A 82 -11.40 11.27 -4.39
N GLU A 83 -12.67 11.24 -4.03
CA GLU A 83 -13.20 11.97 -2.87
C GLU A 83 -12.69 11.44 -1.54
N SER A 84 -12.62 10.11 -1.40
CA SER A 84 -12.05 9.47 -0.22
C SER A 84 -10.55 9.78 -0.08
N ILE A 85 -9.82 9.87 -1.20
CA ILE A 85 -8.40 10.24 -1.20
C ILE A 85 -8.21 11.67 -0.67
N GLN A 86 -9.00 12.63 -1.18
CA GLN A 86 -8.89 14.02 -0.76
C GLN A 86 -9.23 14.19 0.74
N THR A 87 -10.32 13.56 1.21
CA THR A 87 -10.72 13.61 2.62
C THR A 87 -9.67 12.98 3.54
N ILE A 88 -9.12 11.82 3.17
CA ILE A 88 -8.06 11.16 3.95
C ILE A 88 -6.79 11.99 3.97
N TYR A 89 -6.38 12.59 2.85
CA TYR A 89 -5.22 13.45 2.80
C TYR A 89 -5.38 14.67 3.72
N LEU A 90 -6.52 15.37 3.64
CA LEU A 90 -6.78 16.56 4.46
C LEU A 90 -6.83 16.22 5.96
N ILE A 91 -7.49 15.12 6.32
CA ILE A 91 -7.59 14.70 7.72
C ILE A 91 -6.21 14.24 8.24
N ALA A 92 -5.54 13.33 7.52
CA ALA A 92 -4.32 12.70 8.00
C ALA A 92 -3.07 13.60 7.87
N CYS A 93 -2.96 14.41 6.82
CA CYS A 93 -1.76 15.20 6.55
C CYS A 93 -1.85 16.67 6.98
N TRP A 94 -3.04 17.17 7.33
CA TRP A 94 -3.24 18.56 7.75
C TRP A 94 -3.92 18.67 9.12
N MET A 95 -5.13 18.14 9.28
CA MET A 95 -5.88 18.27 10.54
C MET A 95 -5.19 17.56 11.71
N LEU A 96 -4.71 16.33 11.51
CA LEU A 96 -4.07 15.53 12.54
C LEU A 96 -2.73 16.14 13.02
N PRO A 97 -1.77 16.52 12.14
CA PRO A 97 -0.56 17.22 12.58
C PRO A 97 -0.86 18.55 13.27
N ALA A 98 -1.84 19.32 12.78
CA ALA A 98 -2.22 20.59 13.39
C ALA A 98 -2.76 20.40 14.82
N ALA A 99 -3.65 19.42 15.03
CA ALA A 99 -4.17 19.10 16.37
C ALA A 99 -3.06 18.62 17.33
N VAL A 100 -2.16 17.76 16.84
CA VAL A 100 -1.02 17.24 17.61
C VAL A 100 -0.03 18.36 17.96
N ALA A 101 0.19 19.31 17.05
CA ALA A 101 1.05 20.46 17.28
C ALA A 101 0.45 21.43 18.32
N VAL A 102 -0.82 21.82 18.19
CA VAL A 102 -1.50 22.70 19.17
C VAL A 102 -1.45 22.08 20.57
N LEU A 103 -1.63 20.77 20.67
CA LEU A 103 -1.55 20.04 21.93
C LEU A 103 -0.13 20.05 22.52
N GLY A 104 0.91 19.90 21.70
CA GLY A 104 2.31 20.04 22.13
C GLY A 104 2.65 21.42 22.69
N LEU A 105 2.04 22.48 22.12
CA LEU A 105 2.18 23.85 22.62
C LEU A 105 1.53 24.03 23.99
N VAL A 106 0.37 23.43 24.21
CA VAL A 106 -0.39 23.50 25.48
C VAL A 106 0.26 22.67 26.60
N LEU A 107 0.93 21.55 26.28
CA LEU A 107 1.44 20.59 27.28
C LEU A 107 2.85 20.86 27.80
N GLY A 108 3.74 21.53 27.05
CA GLY A 108 5.13 21.62 27.51
C GLY A 108 6.05 22.63 26.82
N GLY A 109 5.50 23.66 26.16
CA GLY A 109 6.29 24.72 25.54
C GLY A 109 6.90 24.35 24.18
N ILE A 110 7.92 25.11 23.76
CA ILE A 110 8.42 25.14 22.37
C ILE A 110 9.08 23.81 21.95
N VAL A 111 9.79 23.13 22.86
CA VAL A 111 10.53 21.89 22.56
C VAL A 111 9.59 20.73 22.22
N PRO A 112 8.60 20.35 23.06
CA PRO A 112 7.65 19.29 22.69
C PRO A 112 6.79 19.69 21.49
N PHE A 113 6.43 20.96 21.34
CA PHE A 113 5.75 21.46 20.13
C PHE A 113 6.52 21.12 18.85
N MET A 114 7.82 21.41 18.78
CA MET A 114 8.65 21.09 17.61
C MET A 114 8.70 19.58 17.33
N VAL A 115 8.88 18.76 18.37
CA VAL A 115 8.96 17.29 18.21
C VAL A 115 7.63 16.71 17.74
N LEU A 116 6.52 17.11 18.36
CA LEU A 116 5.17 16.63 18.01
C LEU A 116 4.74 17.10 16.62
N LEU A 117 5.10 18.32 16.21
CA LEU A 117 4.86 18.80 14.85
C LEU A 117 5.66 18.01 13.82
N ALA A 118 6.96 17.75 14.07
CA ALA A 118 7.79 16.95 13.19
C ALA A 118 7.26 15.51 13.03
N VAL A 119 6.91 14.86 14.14
CA VAL A 119 6.35 13.49 14.14
C VAL A 119 4.98 13.47 13.46
N GLY A 120 4.10 14.42 13.81
CA GLY A 120 2.75 14.54 13.25
C GLY A 120 2.77 14.75 11.74
N PHE A 121 3.79 15.44 11.20
CA PHE A 121 3.93 15.67 9.76
C PHE A 121 4.54 14.46 9.01
N ILE A 122 5.52 13.77 9.61
CA ILE A 122 6.27 12.69 8.94
C ILE A 122 5.51 11.35 8.99
N LEU A 123 4.91 11.03 10.14
CA LEU A 123 4.28 9.73 10.39
C LEU A 123 3.15 9.38 9.41
N PRO A 124 2.13 10.24 9.16
CA PRO A 124 1.01 9.90 8.28
C PRO A 124 1.46 9.70 6.83
N ARG A 125 2.40 10.52 6.33
CA ARG A 125 2.98 10.36 4.99
C ARG A 125 3.67 9.03 4.83
N ARG A 126 4.49 8.64 5.82
CA ARG A 126 5.21 7.36 5.77
C ARG A 126 4.24 6.18 5.77
N MET A 127 3.15 6.27 6.53
CA MET A 127 2.13 5.23 6.56
C MET A 127 1.31 5.14 5.28
N ILE A 128 0.89 6.27 4.69
CA ILE A 128 0.19 6.27 3.40
C ILE A 128 1.05 5.64 2.29
N ARG A 129 2.34 6.00 2.24
CA ARG A 129 3.28 5.37 1.29
C ARG A 129 3.41 3.87 1.53
N GLY A 130 3.54 3.46 2.79
CA GLY A 130 3.60 2.05 3.18
C GLY A 130 2.34 1.27 2.77
N MET A 131 1.16 1.88 2.95
CA MET A 131 -0.13 1.31 2.53
C MET A 131 -0.16 1.12 1.01
N GLY A 132 0.23 2.12 0.23
CA GLY A 132 0.33 2.02 -1.23
C GLY A 132 1.23 0.87 -1.68
N HIS A 133 2.47 0.81 -1.15
CA HIS A 133 3.40 -0.29 -1.47
C HIS A 133 2.87 -1.66 -1.07
N SER A 134 2.25 -1.79 0.11
CA SER A 134 1.67 -3.06 0.57
C SER A 134 0.49 -3.49 -0.30
N SER A 135 -0.31 -2.53 -0.77
CA SER A 135 -1.44 -2.79 -1.66
C SER A 135 -0.97 -3.21 -3.04
N CYS A 136 0.05 -2.57 -3.60
CA CYS A 136 0.66 -3.00 -4.86
C CYS A 136 1.22 -4.41 -4.79
N ARG A 137 1.93 -4.76 -3.69
CA ARG A 137 2.41 -6.13 -3.48
C ARG A 137 1.26 -7.12 -3.50
N ARG A 138 0.17 -6.83 -2.77
CA ARG A 138 -0.97 -7.75 -2.69
C ARG A 138 -1.70 -7.87 -4.03
N GLN A 139 -1.86 -6.77 -4.76
CA GLN A 139 -2.38 -6.82 -6.13
C GLN A 139 -1.47 -7.62 -7.05
N ASN A 140 -0.15 -7.56 -6.89
CA ASN A 140 0.75 -8.34 -7.73
C ASN A 140 0.61 -9.84 -7.50
N LEU A 141 0.37 -10.27 -6.24
CA LEU A 141 0.05 -11.66 -5.91
C LEU A 141 -1.32 -12.09 -6.45
N GLU A 142 -2.35 -11.26 -6.25
CA GLU A 142 -3.68 -11.50 -6.80
C GLU A 142 -3.67 -11.57 -8.35
N ALA A 143 -2.79 -10.81 -9.01
CA ALA A 143 -2.63 -10.84 -10.46
C ALA A 143 -2.01 -12.16 -10.96
N ILE A 144 -1.17 -12.83 -10.17
CA ILE A 144 -0.66 -14.17 -10.51
C ILE A 144 -1.82 -15.17 -10.53
N GLU A 145 -2.68 -15.14 -9.52
CA GLU A 145 -3.89 -15.97 -9.45
C GLU A 145 -4.86 -15.66 -10.60
N PHE A 146 -5.05 -14.37 -10.92
CA PHE A 146 -5.82 -13.96 -12.10
C PHE A 146 -5.26 -14.58 -13.39
N GLY A 147 -3.93 -14.57 -13.56
CA GLY A 147 -3.24 -15.21 -14.66
C GLY A 147 -3.55 -16.71 -14.73
N HIS A 148 -3.50 -17.43 -13.61
CA HIS A 148 -3.82 -18.86 -13.56
C HIS A 148 -5.25 -19.15 -14.01
N VAL A 149 -6.22 -18.38 -13.50
CA VAL A 149 -7.64 -18.52 -13.88
C VAL A 149 -7.82 -18.25 -15.37
N LEU A 150 -7.25 -17.16 -15.89
CA LEU A 150 -7.31 -16.85 -17.33
C LEU A 150 -6.70 -17.94 -18.19
N ARG A 151 -5.51 -18.43 -17.83
CA ARG A 151 -4.79 -19.49 -18.53
C ARG A 151 -5.67 -20.75 -18.61
N MET A 152 -6.20 -21.20 -17.48
CA MET A 152 -7.07 -22.38 -17.40
C MET A 152 -8.33 -22.26 -18.27
N LEU A 153 -8.99 -21.10 -18.25
CA LEU A 153 -10.19 -20.85 -19.06
C LEU A 153 -9.85 -20.82 -20.56
N ILE A 154 -8.74 -20.20 -20.95
CA ILE A 154 -8.33 -20.15 -22.36
C ILE A 154 -7.89 -21.54 -22.86
N GLU A 155 -7.18 -22.33 -22.04
CA GLU A 155 -6.81 -23.71 -22.36
C GLU A 155 -8.02 -24.61 -22.58
N SER A 156 -9.13 -24.36 -21.87
CA SER A 156 -10.40 -25.07 -22.11
C SER A 156 -11.14 -24.65 -23.39
N GLY A 157 -10.57 -23.73 -24.18
CA GLY A 157 -11.12 -23.29 -25.45
C GLY A 157 -12.04 -22.07 -25.37
N LEU A 158 -12.07 -21.33 -24.25
CA LEU A 158 -12.81 -20.08 -24.19
C LEU A 158 -12.08 -18.97 -24.95
N SER A 159 -12.85 -18.09 -25.60
CA SER A 159 -12.31 -16.83 -26.11
C SER A 159 -11.79 -15.96 -24.96
N ILE A 160 -10.79 -15.13 -25.24
CA ILE A 160 -10.16 -14.23 -24.26
C ILE A 160 -11.20 -13.35 -23.57
N GLU A 161 -12.14 -12.78 -24.34
CA GLU A 161 -13.21 -11.94 -23.82
C GLU A 161 -14.11 -12.69 -22.82
N ARG A 162 -14.47 -13.93 -23.15
CA ARG A 162 -15.29 -14.76 -22.26
C ARG A 162 -14.51 -15.21 -21.03
N ALA A 163 -13.24 -15.54 -21.19
CA ALA A 163 -12.35 -15.88 -20.08
C ALA A 163 -12.21 -14.72 -19.09
N ILE A 164 -11.96 -13.49 -19.57
CA ILE A 164 -11.86 -12.30 -18.71
C ILE A 164 -13.19 -12.04 -17.98
N ARG A 165 -14.33 -12.17 -18.67
CA ARG A 165 -15.64 -11.97 -18.06
C ARG A 165 -15.89 -12.96 -16.92
N ILE A 166 -15.61 -14.25 -17.15
CA ILE A 166 -15.79 -15.30 -16.13
C ILE A 166 -14.80 -15.11 -14.97
N ALA A 167 -13.53 -14.84 -15.27
CA ALA A 167 -12.51 -14.59 -14.26
C ALA A 167 -12.86 -13.39 -13.38
N THR A 168 -13.43 -12.32 -13.97
CA THR A 168 -13.89 -11.14 -13.23
C THR A 168 -15.05 -11.46 -12.28
N LEU A 169 -15.99 -12.32 -12.69
CA LEU A 169 -17.09 -12.76 -11.82
C LEU A 169 -16.60 -13.57 -10.62
N GLN A 170 -15.58 -14.41 -10.81
CA GLN A 170 -14.97 -15.22 -9.75
C GLN A 170 -14.02 -14.40 -8.85
N ALA A 171 -13.59 -13.22 -9.28
CA ALA A 171 -12.55 -12.45 -8.60
C ALA A 171 -12.97 -11.83 -7.26
N ARG A 172 -14.27 -11.72 -6.97
CA ARG A 172 -14.74 -11.08 -5.73
C ARG A 172 -14.22 -11.77 -4.47
N GLU A 173 -14.14 -13.09 -4.48
CA GLU A 173 -13.68 -13.89 -3.34
C GLU A 173 -12.16 -14.10 -3.37
N LEU A 174 -11.61 -14.35 -4.55
CA LEU A 174 -10.19 -14.72 -4.73
C LEU A 174 -9.24 -13.49 -4.71
N MET A 175 -9.70 -12.33 -5.20
CA MET A 175 -8.86 -11.16 -5.48
C MET A 175 -9.48 -9.85 -4.96
N PRO A 176 -9.68 -9.72 -3.63
CA PRO A 176 -10.39 -8.59 -3.03
C PRO A 176 -9.65 -7.25 -3.13
N THR A 177 -8.33 -7.25 -3.34
CA THR A 177 -7.55 -6.00 -3.49
C THR A 177 -7.61 -5.47 -4.92
N MET A 178 -7.76 -6.35 -5.92
CA MET A 178 -7.84 -5.99 -7.34
C MET A 178 -9.26 -5.81 -7.85
N ILE A 179 -10.28 -6.20 -7.09
CA ILE A 179 -11.68 -6.17 -7.54
C ILE A 179 -12.12 -4.82 -8.10
N TYR A 180 -11.64 -3.69 -7.55
CA TYR A 180 -12.00 -2.36 -8.05
C TYR A 180 -11.52 -2.11 -9.49
N ARG A 181 -10.38 -2.69 -9.89
CA ARG A 181 -9.84 -2.61 -11.25
C ARG A 181 -10.66 -3.46 -12.21
N LEU A 182 -10.99 -4.68 -11.77
CA LEU A 182 -11.80 -5.63 -12.55
C LEU A 182 -13.24 -5.15 -12.72
N ASP A 183 -13.88 -4.63 -11.67
CA ASP A 183 -15.21 -4.02 -11.72
C ASP A 183 -15.21 -2.79 -12.65
N ARG A 184 -14.16 -1.97 -12.63
CA ARG A 184 -14.04 -0.82 -13.53
C ARG A 184 -13.84 -1.26 -14.98
N PHE A 185 -13.02 -2.28 -15.21
CA PHE A 185 -12.88 -2.90 -16.52
C PHE A 185 -14.23 -3.43 -17.03
N GLY A 186 -14.98 -4.15 -16.19
CA GLY A 186 -16.32 -4.65 -16.52
C GLY A 186 -17.27 -3.54 -16.96
N ARG A 187 -17.34 -2.44 -16.20
CA ARG A 187 -18.17 -1.28 -16.56
C ARG A 187 -17.76 -0.63 -17.87
N LEU A 188 -16.46 -0.48 -18.14
CA LEU A 188 -15.98 0.07 -19.41
C LEU A 188 -16.38 -0.82 -20.59
N MET A 189 -16.28 -2.15 -20.43
CA MET A 189 -16.71 -3.10 -21.45
C MET A 189 -18.22 -3.08 -21.67
N GLU A 190 -19.02 -2.96 -20.60
CA GLU A 190 -20.49 -2.82 -20.68
C GLU A 190 -20.91 -1.51 -21.35
N ALA A 191 -20.16 -0.42 -21.13
CA ALA A 191 -20.35 0.87 -21.80
C ALA A 191 -19.89 0.88 -23.26
N GLY A 192 -19.34 -0.23 -23.78
CA GLY A 192 -18.90 -0.34 -25.17
C GLY A 192 -17.55 0.32 -25.47
N ALA A 193 -16.71 0.53 -24.46
CA ALA A 193 -15.35 1.04 -24.66
C ALA A 193 -14.48 0.08 -25.47
N ASP A 194 -13.43 0.60 -26.12
CA ASP A 194 -12.46 -0.25 -26.81
C ASP A 194 -11.75 -1.18 -25.81
N ARG A 195 -11.68 -2.47 -26.15
CA ARG A 195 -11.08 -3.49 -25.29
C ARG A 195 -9.62 -3.18 -24.95
N SER A 196 -8.86 -2.65 -25.91
CA SER A 196 -7.44 -2.35 -25.71
C SER A 196 -7.25 -1.18 -24.77
N GLU A 197 -8.14 -0.19 -24.85
CA GLU A 197 -8.19 0.96 -23.94
C GLU A 197 -8.60 0.53 -22.52
N ALA A 198 -9.66 -0.28 -22.40
CA ALA A 198 -10.10 -0.81 -21.11
C ALA A 198 -9.02 -1.66 -20.40
N LEU A 199 -8.32 -2.51 -21.16
CA LEU A 199 -7.17 -3.27 -20.65
C LEU A 199 -6.01 -2.36 -20.25
N ALA A 200 -5.73 -1.32 -21.03
CA ALA A 200 -4.69 -0.35 -20.70
C ALA A 200 -5.01 0.42 -19.41
N GLU A 201 -6.27 0.78 -19.18
CA GLU A 201 -6.71 1.45 -17.96
C GLU A 201 -6.64 0.51 -16.75
N MET A 202 -6.99 -0.77 -16.93
CA MET A 202 -6.89 -1.79 -15.87
C MET A 202 -5.42 -1.97 -15.41
N GLY A 203 -4.50 -2.03 -16.36
CA GLY A 203 -3.07 -2.22 -16.14
C GLY A 203 -2.25 -0.93 -16.00
N GLY A 204 -2.86 0.26 -16.07
CA GLY A 204 -2.14 1.53 -16.25
C GLY A 204 -1.08 1.87 -15.20
N ASP A 205 -1.14 1.24 -14.02
CA ASP A 205 -0.16 1.39 -12.96
C ASP A 205 0.98 0.38 -13.08
N ARG A 206 2.16 0.86 -13.52
CA ARG A 206 3.41 0.07 -13.57
C ARG A 206 3.89 -0.45 -12.21
N ASN A 207 3.31 0.05 -11.11
CA ASN A 207 3.59 -0.40 -9.75
C ASN A 207 3.06 -1.83 -9.48
N VAL A 208 2.22 -2.37 -10.36
CA VAL A 208 1.74 -3.77 -10.31
C VAL A 208 2.22 -4.50 -11.58
N PRO A 209 3.48 -4.94 -11.64
CA PRO A 209 4.12 -5.39 -12.87
C PRO A 209 3.48 -6.63 -13.50
N VAL A 210 3.02 -7.59 -12.70
CA VAL A 210 2.35 -8.81 -13.22
C VAL A 210 1.06 -8.43 -13.93
N LEU A 211 0.22 -7.60 -13.31
CA LEU A 211 -1.01 -7.11 -13.93
C LEU A 211 -0.73 -6.31 -15.19
N TYR A 212 0.22 -5.37 -15.13
CA TYR A 212 0.62 -4.58 -16.29
C TYR A 212 1.03 -5.49 -17.45
N ASN A 213 1.92 -6.45 -17.23
CA ASN A 213 2.38 -7.38 -18.26
C ASN A 213 1.23 -8.26 -18.79
N LEU A 214 0.34 -8.75 -17.92
CA LEU A 214 -0.83 -9.51 -18.34
C LEU A 214 -1.73 -8.68 -19.26
N THR A 215 -2.05 -7.43 -18.89
CA THR A 215 -2.90 -6.56 -19.73
C THR A 215 -2.27 -6.24 -21.08
N GLN A 216 -0.95 -6.01 -21.12
CA GLN A 216 -0.24 -5.80 -22.38
C GLN A 216 -0.28 -7.05 -23.27
N LEU A 217 -0.09 -8.24 -22.67
CA LEU A 217 -0.17 -9.50 -23.40
C LEU A 217 -1.60 -9.74 -23.93
N LEU A 218 -2.62 -9.54 -23.10
CA LEU A 218 -4.03 -9.70 -23.48
C LEU A 218 -4.44 -8.74 -24.60
N LYS A 219 -3.94 -7.50 -24.57
CA LYS A 219 -4.14 -6.52 -25.64
C LYS A 219 -3.56 -7.02 -26.98
N GLN A 220 -2.41 -7.68 -26.95
CA GLN A 220 -1.78 -8.29 -28.12
C GLN A 220 -2.40 -9.65 -28.50
N GLY A 221 -3.18 -10.24 -27.60
CA GLY A 221 -3.67 -11.61 -27.65
C GLY A 221 -4.47 -11.98 -28.90
N SER A 222 -5.23 -11.05 -29.48
CA SER A 222 -5.96 -11.32 -30.73
C SER A 222 -5.05 -11.58 -31.94
N ARG A 223 -3.78 -11.15 -31.87
CA ARG A 223 -2.77 -11.37 -32.92
C ARG A 223 -1.87 -12.58 -32.64
N LEU A 224 -1.80 -13.04 -31.40
CA LEU A 224 -0.88 -14.08 -30.93
C LEU A 224 -1.39 -15.52 -31.13
N GLY A 225 -2.67 -15.72 -31.48
CA GLY A 225 -3.25 -17.04 -31.72
C GLY A 225 -3.10 -17.97 -30.50
N GLY A 226 -2.66 -19.22 -30.72
CA GLY A 226 -2.48 -20.23 -29.67
C GLY A 226 -1.31 -20.00 -28.70
N GLY A 227 -0.48 -18.98 -28.92
CA GLY A 227 0.68 -18.66 -28.08
C GLY A 227 0.37 -17.79 -26.85
N ILE A 228 -0.88 -17.39 -26.64
CA ILE A 228 -1.23 -16.51 -25.51
C ILE A 228 -1.07 -17.21 -24.16
N THR A 229 -1.39 -18.51 -24.09
CA THR A 229 -1.31 -19.32 -22.88
C THR A 229 0.11 -19.44 -22.36
N SER A 230 1.08 -19.66 -23.26
CA SER A 230 2.50 -19.73 -22.89
C SER A 230 3.04 -18.37 -22.43
N GLY A 231 2.57 -17.27 -23.03
CA GLY A 231 2.90 -15.92 -22.56
C GLY A 231 2.36 -15.65 -21.14
N ILE A 232 1.12 -16.08 -20.85
CA ILE A 232 0.54 -15.95 -19.51
C ILE A 232 1.35 -16.78 -18.51
N GLU A 233 1.72 -18.01 -18.87
CA GLU A 233 2.55 -18.90 -18.05
C GLU A 233 3.92 -18.30 -17.74
N GLN A 234 4.57 -17.68 -18.73
CA GLN A 234 5.84 -17.00 -18.53
C GLN A 234 5.70 -15.84 -17.52
N ILE A 235 4.63 -15.03 -17.63
CA ILE A 235 4.39 -13.92 -16.69
C ILE A 235 4.10 -14.43 -15.28
N ILE A 236 3.35 -15.52 -15.14
CA ILE A 236 3.09 -16.18 -13.86
C ILE A 236 4.41 -16.65 -13.24
N ASN A 237 5.23 -17.38 -14.00
CA ASN A 237 6.50 -17.91 -13.53
C ASN A 237 7.45 -16.79 -13.09
N GLU A 238 7.52 -15.71 -13.87
CA GLU A 238 8.30 -14.52 -13.52
C GLU A 238 7.80 -13.88 -12.21
N GLY A 239 6.49 -13.69 -12.08
CA GLY A 239 5.87 -13.15 -10.85
C GLY A 239 6.15 -14.01 -9.62
N GLN A 240 6.03 -15.33 -9.74
CA GLN A 240 6.36 -16.27 -8.67
C GLN A 240 7.85 -16.26 -8.31
N ASN A 241 8.74 -16.15 -9.31
CA ASN A 241 10.18 -16.09 -9.09
C ASN A 241 10.58 -14.82 -8.34
N ILE A 242 9.97 -13.68 -8.67
CA ILE A 242 10.16 -12.42 -7.94
C ILE A 242 9.76 -12.57 -6.47
N GLU A 243 8.59 -13.15 -6.18
CA GLU A 243 8.14 -13.34 -4.79
C GLU A 243 9.03 -14.34 -4.03
N LYS A 244 9.43 -15.44 -4.68
CA LYS A 244 10.40 -16.39 -4.10
C LYS A 244 11.74 -15.72 -3.79
N SER A 245 12.24 -14.89 -4.70
CA SER A 245 13.48 -14.14 -4.52
C SER A 245 13.39 -13.19 -3.33
N ARG A 246 12.27 -12.48 -3.21
CA ARG A 246 12.01 -11.59 -2.08
C ARG A 246 11.98 -12.33 -0.75
N ILE A 247 11.27 -13.46 -0.68
CA ILE A 247 11.23 -14.28 0.54
C ILE A 247 12.65 -14.73 0.91
N LYS A 248 13.47 -15.12 -0.08
CA LYS A 248 14.88 -15.47 0.15
C LYS A 248 15.69 -14.27 0.68
N GLU A 249 15.49 -13.07 0.14
CA GLU A 249 16.17 -11.86 0.63
C GLU A 249 15.78 -11.55 2.09
N ASP A 250 14.49 -11.63 2.41
CA ASP A 250 13.97 -11.38 3.75
C ASP A 250 14.56 -12.40 4.76
N VAL A 251 14.62 -13.68 4.39
CA VAL A 251 15.26 -14.74 5.21
C VAL A 251 16.75 -14.47 5.38
N ASN A 252 17.46 -14.14 4.29
CA ASN A 252 18.90 -13.88 4.34
C ASN A 252 19.23 -12.65 5.20
N ARG A 253 18.41 -11.60 5.14
CA ARG A 253 18.56 -10.40 5.97
C ARG A 253 18.39 -10.71 7.45
N VAL A 254 17.44 -11.58 7.80
CA VAL A 254 17.27 -12.04 9.20
C VAL A 254 18.48 -12.87 9.63
N GLY A 255 18.98 -13.76 8.77
CA GLY A 255 20.20 -14.53 9.02
C GLY A 255 21.41 -13.64 9.30
N ALA A 256 21.65 -12.61 8.48
CA ALA A 256 22.75 -11.67 8.68
C ALA A 256 22.66 -10.91 10.03
N LYS A 257 21.45 -10.52 10.44
CA LYS A 257 21.24 -9.87 11.76
C LYS A 257 21.61 -10.79 12.92
N MET A 258 21.34 -12.09 12.82
CA MET A 258 21.71 -13.06 13.85
C MET A 258 23.22 -13.15 14.01
N THR A 259 23.97 -13.21 12.91
CA THR A 259 25.44 -13.26 12.95
C THR A 259 26.02 -12.01 13.62
N ILE A 260 25.49 -10.82 13.31
CA ILE A 260 25.96 -9.57 13.94
C ILE A 260 25.69 -9.57 15.44
N VAL A 261 24.47 -9.93 15.85
CA VAL A 261 24.12 -10.05 17.28
C VAL A 261 25.08 -11.01 17.98
N MET A 262 25.30 -12.19 17.41
CA MET A 262 26.24 -13.17 17.96
C MET A 262 27.67 -12.61 18.06
N MET A 263 28.18 -11.92 17.04
CA MET A 263 29.52 -11.34 17.06
C MET A 263 29.66 -10.30 18.18
N VAL A 264 28.68 -9.42 18.35
CA VAL A 264 28.69 -8.36 19.37
C VAL A 264 28.65 -8.94 20.79
N PHE A 265 28.03 -10.09 21.02
CA PHE A 265 27.98 -10.72 22.34
C PHE A 265 29.13 -11.70 22.61
N MET A 266 29.56 -12.48 21.61
CA MET A 266 30.63 -13.46 21.77
C MET A 266 32.02 -12.83 21.85
N LEU A 267 32.27 -11.77 21.07
CA LEU A 267 33.59 -11.15 21.02
C LEU A 267 34.02 -10.51 22.35
N PRO A 268 33.17 -9.72 23.06
CA PRO A 268 33.50 -9.22 24.39
C PRO A 268 33.69 -10.34 25.41
N ALA A 269 32.86 -11.39 25.36
CA ALA A 269 33.00 -12.55 26.24
C ALA A 269 34.36 -13.24 26.05
N LEU A 270 34.79 -13.40 24.79
CA LEU A 270 36.10 -13.96 24.45
C LEU A 270 37.25 -13.11 25.02
N PHE A 271 37.19 -11.78 24.90
CA PHE A 271 38.19 -10.87 25.46
C PHE A 271 38.25 -10.93 26.99
N ILE A 272 37.11 -11.06 27.67
CA ILE A 272 37.07 -11.19 29.13
C ILE A 272 37.75 -12.49 29.58
N ILE A 273 37.47 -13.60 28.90
CA ILE A 273 38.02 -14.92 29.26
C ILE A 273 39.55 -14.95 29.06
N ILE A 274 40.03 -14.41 27.93
CA ILE A 274 41.46 -14.45 27.60
C ILE A 274 42.25 -13.34 28.35
N GLY A 275 41.70 -12.12 28.38
CA GLY A 275 42.37 -10.95 28.95
C GLY A 275 42.25 -10.83 30.47
N GLY A 276 41.25 -11.48 31.08
CA GLY A 276 41.00 -11.41 32.53
C GLY A 276 42.24 -11.72 33.38
N PRO A 277 42.92 -12.87 33.18
CA PRO A 277 44.13 -13.21 33.94
C PRO A 277 45.29 -12.23 33.72
N ALA A 278 45.46 -11.73 32.48
CA ALA A 278 46.53 -10.80 32.14
C ALA A 278 46.36 -9.43 32.80
N ILE A 279 45.12 -8.94 32.90
CA ILE A 279 44.81 -7.68 33.60
C ILE A 279 45.09 -7.84 35.10
N VAL A 280 44.70 -8.98 35.70
CA VAL A 280 44.95 -9.27 37.12
C VAL A 280 46.45 -9.37 37.41
N SER A 281 47.24 -10.02 36.57
CA SER A 281 48.69 -10.18 36.79
C SER A 281 49.45 -8.84 36.69
N ILE A 282 49.11 -7.99 35.73
CA ILE A 282 49.70 -6.65 35.60
C ILE A 282 49.34 -5.77 36.82
N GLY A 283 48.09 -5.82 37.27
CA GLY A 283 47.65 -5.09 38.46
C GLY A 283 48.41 -5.49 39.73
N GLN A 284 48.71 -6.77 39.90
CA GLN A 284 49.53 -7.27 41.02
C GLN A 284 51.01 -6.87 40.91
N ALA A 285 51.55 -6.76 39.69
CA ALA A 285 52.94 -6.36 39.47
C ALA A 285 53.18 -4.86 39.74
N LEU A 286 52.18 -4.01 39.50
CA LEU A 286 52.24 -2.56 39.72
C LEU A 286 51.99 -2.13 41.17
N SER A 287 51.40 -2.98 42.01
CA SER A 287 51.13 -2.68 43.42
C SER A 287 52.26 -3.08 44.38
N ARG A 288 53.32 -3.71 43.87
CA ARG A 288 54.59 -3.92 44.56
C ARG A 288 55.57 -2.80 44.25
#